data_AF-A0A8X6KPI3-F1
#
_entry.id   AF-A0A8X6KPI3-F1
#
_cell.length_a   1.000
_cell.length_b   1.000
_cell.length_c   1.000
_cell.angle_alpha   90.00
_cell.angle_beta   90.00
_cell.angle_gamma   90.00
#
_symmetry.space_group_name_H-M   'P 1'
#
loop_
_entity.id
_entity.type
_entity.pdbx_description
1 polymer ?
#
loop_
_entity_poly.entity_id
_entity_poly.type
_entity_poly.pdbx_seq_one_letter_code
_entity_poly.pdbx_strand_id
1 'polypeptide(L)'
;MIFRGEPPDPLKESSYKNSLMSLEHSLEMNPYAAGKHLTLADFSIVANISLAEAYNYNFKHFPNIMSWLRRLKSELPFYREINEIPLMQFKFWYRPFMELDDEEIDCETETNTTKM
;
A
#
# COMPACT_ATOMS: atom_id res chain seq x y z
N MET A 1 8.69 -3.14 -8.51
CA MET A 1 7.84 -2.07 -7.91
C MET A 1 6.41 -2.38 -8.34
N ILE A 2 5.39 -2.14 -7.52
CA ILE A 2 3.99 -2.51 -7.86
C ILE A 2 3.52 -1.98 -9.23
N PHE A 3 4.14 -0.90 -9.73
CA PHE A 3 3.84 -0.27 -11.02
C PHE A 3 4.46 -0.92 -12.27
N ARG A 4 5.19 -2.04 -12.12
CA ARG A 4 5.92 -2.69 -13.23
C ARG A 4 5.31 -4.01 -13.70
N GLY A 5 4.16 -4.41 -13.16
CA GLY A 5 3.58 -5.74 -13.44
C GLY A 5 4.49 -6.90 -13.01
N GLU A 6 5.45 -6.63 -12.11
CA GLU A 6 6.29 -7.68 -11.53
C GLU A 6 5.46 -8.44 -10.48
N PRO A 7 5.58 -9.78 -10.39
CA PRO A 7 4.91 -10.53 -9.36
C PRO A 7 5.35 -10.09 -7.96
N PRO A 8 4.51 -10.30 -6.93
CA PRO A 8 4.86 -9.98 -5.55
C PRO A 8 6.19 -10.62 -5.12
N ASP A 9 7.08 -9.80 -4.56
CA ASP A 9 8.42 -10.22 -4.12
C ASP A 9 8.46 -10.33 -2.59
N PRO A 10 8.65 -11.54 -2.02
CA PRO A 10 8.66 -11.76 -0.57
C PRO A 10 9.74 -10.96 0.17
N LEU A 11 10.89 -10.69 -0.47
CA LEU A 11 11.97 -9.93 0.16
C LEU A 11 11.59 -8.45 0.30
N LYS A 12 10.93 -7.89 -0.72
CA LYS A 12 10.42 -6.52 -0.67
C LYS A 12 9.30 -6.38 0.35
N GLU A 13 8.42 -7.37 0.45
CA GLU A 13 7.37 -7.41 1.47
C GLU A 13 7.96 -7.46 2.89
N SER A 14 8.97 -8.32 3.12
CA SER A 14 9.65 -8.41 4.42
C SER A 14 10.31 -7.08 4.80
N SER A 15 11.01 -6.43 3.86
CA SER A 15 11.60 -5.11 4.09
C SER A 15 10.53 -4.07 4.43
N TYR A 16 9.41 -4.06 3.72
CA TYR A 16 8.31 -3.13 3.98
C TYR A 16 7.69 -3.37 5.37
N LYS A 17 7.46 -4.63 5.75
CA LYS A 17 7.00 -5.00 7.10
C LYS A 17 7.95 -4.49 8.19
N ASN A 18 9.26 -4.60 8.01
CA ASN A 18 10.24 -4.08 8.98
C ASN A 18 10.15 -2.54 9.12
N SER A 19 9.94 -1.83 8.00
CA SER A 19 9.69 -0.38 8.03
C SER A 19 8.38 -0.05 8.76
N LEU A 20 7.32 -0.81 8.53
CA LEU A 20 6.04 -0.64 9.25
C LEU A 20 6.19 -0.89 10.75
N MET A 21 6.98 -1.90 11.17
CA MET A 21 7.26 -2.11 12.60
C MET A 21 7.97 -0.92 13.24
N SER A 22 8.90 -0.28 12.51
CA SER A 22 9.60 0.91 12.99
C SER A 22 8.65 2.11 13.15
N LEU A 23 7.76 2.31 12.19
CA LEU A 23 6.72 3.35 12.26
C LEU A 23 5.71 3.07 13.38
N GLU A 24 5.26 1.82 13.51
CA GLU A 24 4.34 1.37 14.56
C GLU A 24 4.92 1.68 15.95
N HIS A 25 6.20 1.36 16.19
CA HIS A 25 6.87 1.68 17.45
C HIS A 25 7.00 3.20 17.70
N SER A 26 7.27 3.98 16.64
CA SER A 26 7.34 5.44 16.76
C SER A 26 5.98 6.04 17.18
N LEU A 27 4.89 5.49 16.63
CA LEU A 27 3.50 5.91 16.88
C LEU A 27 2.91 5.33 18.18
N GLU A 28 3.50 4.27 18.73
CA GLU A 28 3.20 3.80 20.09
C GLU A 28 3.66 4.84 21.12
N MET A 29 4.84 5.42 20.91
CA MET A 29 5.44 6.40 21.82
C MET A 29 4.89 7.81 21.66
N ASN A 30 4.40 8.16 20.47
CA ASN A 30 4.03 9.53 20.10
C ASN A 30 2.78 9.58 19.22
N PRO A 31 1.98 10.66 19.31
CA PRO A 31 0.80 10.81 18.45
C PRO A 31 1.13 11.02 16.95
N TYR A 32 2.34 11.47 16.63
CA TYR A 32 2.79 11.71 15.25
C TYR A 32 4.12 11.02 15.00
N ALA A 33 4.47 10.82 13.73
CA ALA A 33 5.59 9.98 13.32
C ALA A 33 6.94 10.44 13.88
N ALA A 34 7.08 11.74 14.18
CA ALA A 34 8.32 12.33 14.69
C ALA A 34 8.15 13.05 16.04
N GLY A 35 7.09 12.76 16.80
CA GLY A 35 6.90 13.29 18.15
C GLY A 35 5.48 13.76 18.48
N LYS A 36 5.39 14.73 19.39
CA LYS A 36 4.10 15.20 19.94
C LYS A 36 3.31 16.12 19.00
N HIS A 37 3.93 16.60 17.93
CA HIS A 37 3.35 17.56 17.01
C HIS A 37 3.40 17.05 15.58
N LEU A 38 2.44 17.47 14.76
CA LEU A 38 2.40 17.20 13.35
C LEU A 38 3.63 17.81 12.65
N THR A 39 4.28 17.04 11.78
CA THR A 39 5.47 17.48 11.06
C THR A 39 5.44 17.09 9.58
N LEU A 40 6.47 17.49 8.82
CA LEU A 40 6.67 17.03 7.44
C LEU A 40 6.83 15.51 7.32
N ALA A 41 7.31 14.84 8.38
CA ALA A 41 7.42 13.39 8.39
C ALA A 41 6.03 12.73 8.23
N ASP A 42 5.00 13.26 8.90
CA ASP A 42 3.65 12.73 8.82
C ASP A 42 3.08 12.85 7.40
N PHE A 43 3.24 14.01 6.76
CA PHE A 43 2.78 14.23 5.40
C PHE A 43 3.48 13.31 4.38
N SER A 44 4.80 13.10 4.53
CA SER A 44 5.56 12.21 3.65
C SER A 44 5.13 10.73 3.82
N ILE A 45 4.99 10.29 5.06
CA ILE A 45 4.67 8.89 5.37
C ILE A 45 3.21 8.59 5.03
N VAL A 46 2.27 9.51 5.29
CA VAL A 46 0.84 9.24 5.08
C VAL A 46 0.50 9.03 3.61
N ALA A 47 1.20 9.69 2.69
CA ALA A 47 1.07 9.44 1.26
C ALA A 47 1.40 7.97 0.91
N ASN A 48 2.46 7.42 1.51
CA ASN A 48 2.88 6.03 1.28
C ASN A 48 1.93 5.01 1.95
N ILE A 49 1.50 5.26 3.18
CA ILE A 49 0.58 4.37 3.91
C ILE A 49 -0.81 4.36 3.28
N SER A 50 -1.33 5.53 2.88
CA SER A 50 -2.62 5.63 2.19
C SER A 50 -2.59 4.98 0.81
N LEU A 51 -1.48 5.05 0.08
CA LEU A 51 -1.31 4.30 -1.16
C LEU A 51 -1.43 2.79 -0.91
N ALA A 52 -0.71 2.25 0.07
CA ALA A 52 -0.81 0.84 0.41
C ALA A 52 -2.24 0.44 0.87
N GLU A 53 -2.92 1.29 1.64
CA GLU A 53 -4.33 1.10 2.02
C GLU A 53 -5.26 1.08 0.80
N ALA A 54 -5.04 1.98 -0.17
CA ALA A 54 -5.83 2.03 -1.40
C ALA A 54 -5.68 0.75 -2.24
N TYR A 55 -4.54 0.06 -2.15
CA TYR A 55 -4.30 -1.26 -2.75
C TYR A 55 -4.57 -2.43 -1.78
N ASN A 56 -5.39 -2.21 -0.75
CA ASN A 56 -5.88 -3.23 0.19
C ASN A 56 -4.77 -3.93 1.02
N TYR A 57 -3.64 -3.27 1.27
CA TYR A 57 -2.63 -3.82 2.18
C TYR A 57 -3.20 -3.99 3.59
N ASN A 58 -2.94 -5.14 4.21
CA ASN A 58 -3.52 -5.48 5.51
C ASN A 58 -2.69 -4.89 6.67
N PHE A 59 -3.22 -3.83 7.29
CA PHE A 59 -2.63 -3.19 8.46
C PHE A 59 -3.13 -3.72 9.82
N LYS A 60 -3.85 -4.85 9.88
CA LYS A 60 -4.45 -5.38 11.12
C LYS A 60 -3.43 -5.55 12.27
N HIS A 61 -2.17 -5.83 11.94
CA HIS A 61 -1.09 -6.00 12.91
C HIS A 61 -0.42 -4.68 13.34
N PHE A 62 -0.88 -3.54 12.84
CA PHE A 62 -0.31 -2.21 13.06
C PHE A 62 -1.38 -1.22 13.56
N PRO A 63 -1.93 -1.42 14.77
CA PRO A 63 -3.03 -0.62 15.30
C PRO A 63 -2.68 0.87 15.48
N ASN A 64 -1.45 1.21 15.83
CA ASN A 64 -1.03 2.61 15.99
C ASN A 64 -0.96 3.33 14.65
N ILE A 65 -0.45 2.66 13.60
CA ILE A 65 -0.54 3.17 12.21
C ILE A 65 -1.99 3.41 11.81
N MET A 66 -2.90 2.46 12.05
CA MET A 66 -4.32 2.65 11.70
C MET A 66 -4.96 3.81 12.47
N SER A 67 -4.62 3.99 13.74
CA SER A 67 -5.11 5.11 14.56
C SER A 67 -4.58 6.45 14.06
N TRP A 68 -3.27 6.53 13.77
CA TRP A 68 -2.61 7.70 13.22
C TRP A 68 -3.14 8.06 11.82
N LEU A 69 -3.36 7.08 10.93
CA LEU A 69 -3.94 7.32 9.61
C LEU A 69 -5.34 7.93 9.72
N ARG A 70 -6.19 7.39 10.61
CA ARG A 70 -7.53 7.93 10.87
C ARG A 70 -7.47 9.34 11.44
N ARG A 71 -6.53 9.59 12.36
CA ARG A 71 -6.29 10.94 12.92
C ARG A 71 -5.99 11.93 11.81
N LEU A 72 -5.00 11.65 10.96
CA LEU A 72 -4.62 12.55 9.87
C LEU A 72 -5.75 12.79 8.87
N LYS A 73 -6.53 11.76 8.54
CA LYS A 73 -7.75 11.89 7.70
C LYS A 73 -8.78 12.84 8.31
N SER A 74 -8.90 12.88 9.64
CA SER A 74 -9.89 13.71 10.34
C SER A 74 -9.40 15.11 10.70
N GLU A 75 -8.13 15.26 11.09
CA GLU A 75 -7.58 16.53 11.61
C GLU A 75 -7.15 17.47 10.49
N LEU A 76 -6.73 16.93 9.34
CA LEU A 76 -6.23 17.73 8.23
C LEU A 76 -7.40 18.10 7.29
N PRO A 77 -7.88 19.36 7.32
CA PRO A 77 -9.05 19.75 6.52
C PRO A 77 -8.83 19.60 5.01
N PHE A 78 -7.57 19.63 4.57
CA PHE A 78 -7.16 19.48 3.18
C PHE A 78 -6.84 18.05 2.77
N TYR A 79 -6.85 17.05 3.67
CA TYR A 79 -6.41 15.68 3.37
C TYR A 79 -7.12 15.09 2.15
N ARG A 80 -8.43 15.29 2.10
CA ARG A 80 -9.27 14.76 1.02
C ARG A 80 -8.88 15.35 -0.33
N GLU A 81 -8.64 16.66 -0.38
CA GLU A 81 -8.32 17.38 -1.61
C GLU A 81 -6.93 17.03 -2.12
N ILE A 82 -5.92 17.01 -1.25
CA ILE A 82 -4.53 16.90 -1.67
C ILE A 82 -3.99 15.46 -1.72
N ASN A 83 -4.60 14.54 -0.97
CA ASN A 83 -4.13 13.16 -0.87
C ASN A 83 -5.18 12.15 -1.34
N GLU A 84 -6.39 12.15 -0.77
CA GLU A 84 -7.39 11.11 -1.05
C GLU A 84 -7.90 11.14 -2.51
N ILE A 85 -8.35 12.29 -3.01
CA ILE A 85 -8.89 12.40 -4.37
C ILE A 85 -7.81 12.08 -5.42
N PRO A 86 -6.59 12.68 -5.38
CA PRO A 86 -5.54 12.35 -6.33
C PRO A 86 -5.10 10.90 -6.26
N LEU A 87 -5.06 10.31 -5.06
CA LEU A 87 -4.74 8.88 -4.89
C LEU A 87 -5.79 7.98 -5.52
N MET A 88 -7.08 8.29 -5.37
CA MET A 88 -8.15 7.51 -6.00
C MET A 88 -8.14 7.65 -7.51
N GLN A 89 -7.84 8.85 -8.03
CA GLN A 89 -7.59 9.05 -9.46
C GLN A 89 -6.41 8.19 -9.92
N PHE A 90 -5.27 8.26 -9.22
CA PHE A 90 -4.10 7.46 -9.52
C PHE A 90 -4.40 5.95 -9.53
N LYS A 91 -5.12 5.44 -8.52
CA LYS A 91 -5.58 4.04 -8.47
C LYS A 91 -6.43 3.68 -9.70
N PHE A 92 -7.35 4.56 -10.11
CA PHE A 92 -8.18 4.35 -11.31
C PHE A 92 -7.32 4.27 -12.59
N TRP A 93 -6.34 5.15 -12.76
CA TRP A 93 -5.43 5.15 -13.92
C TRP A 93 -4.62 3.87 -14.04
N TYR A 94 -4.24 3.24 -12.92
CA TYR A 94 -3.45 2.02 -12.90
C TYR A 94 -4.28 0.73 -12.86
N ARG A 95 -5.61 0.81 -12.74
CA ARG A 95 -6.51 -0.35 -12.73
C ARG A 95 -6.36 -1.27 -13.96
N PRO A 96 -6.27 -0.77 -15.20
CA PRO A 96 -6.16 -1.64 -16.38
C PRO A 96 -4.89 -2.49 -16.41
N PHE A 97 -3.82 -2.10 -15.70
CA PHE A 97 -2.58 -2.87 -15.64
C PHE A 97 -2.62 -3.99 -14.59
N MET A 98 -3.60 -4.01 -13.70
CA MET A 98 -3.71 -4.99 -12.61
C MET A 98 -4.74 -6.09 -12.90
N GLU A 99 -5.78 -5.81 -13.70
CA GLU A 99 -6.81 -6.79 -14.10
C GLU A 99 -6.39 -7.63 -15.33
N LEU A 100 -5.28 -7.30 -16.00
CA LEU A 100 -4.74 -8.10 -17.12
C LEU A 100 -4.04 -9.40 -16.65
N ASP A 101 -3.63 -9.48 -15.39
CA ASP A 101 -2.93 -10.65 -14.85
C ASP A 101 -3.88 -11.77 -14.37
N ASP A 102 -5.18 -11.49 -14.28
CA ASP A 102 -6.20 -12.45 -13.81
C ASP A 102 -6.86 -13.24 -14.96
N GLU A 103 -6.68 -12.86 -16.24
CA GLU A 103 -7.34 -13.50 -17.40
C GLU A 103 -6.43 -14.37 -18.30
N GLU A 104 -5.15 -14.59 -18.02
CA GLU A 104 -4.32 -15.55 -18.77
C GLU A 104 -3.48 -16.48 -17.87
N ILE A 105 -4.15 -17.47 -17.26
CA ILE A 105 -3.55 -18.79 -17.01
C ILE A 105 -4.56 -19.87 -17.41
N ASP A 106 -4.79 -19.99 -18.72
CA ASP A 106 -5.21 -21.24 -19.35
C ASP A 106 -4.16 -21.58 -20.41
N CYS A 107 -3.06 -22.18 -19.96
CA CYS A 107 -2.20 -22.95 -20.87
C CYS A 107 -2.65 -24.41 -20.79
N GLU A 108 -3.70 -24.72 -21.57
CA GLU A 108 -3.94 -26.07 -22.07
C GLU A 108 -2.65 -26.58 -22.73
N THR A 109 -2.07 -27.64 -22.18
CA THR A 109 -1.06 -28.44 -22.89
C THR A 109 -1.72 -29.70 -23.42
N GLU A 110 -2.56 -29.53 -24.43
CA GLU A 110 -2.79 -30.59 -25.40
C GLU A 110 -1.69 -30.52 -26.47
N THR A 111 -0.66 -31.36 -26.34
CA THR A 111 0.02 -31.90 -27.52
C THR A 111 0.12 -33.41 -27.39
N ASN A 112 -0.90 -34.09 -27.92
CA ASN A 112 -0.80 -35.48 -28.34
C ASN A 112 0.19 -35.60 -29.50
N THR A 113 1.34 -36.27 -29.28
CA THR A 113 2.00 -37.21 -30.22
C THR A 113 3.24 -37.77 -29.51
N THR A 114 3.29 -39.04 -29.12
CA THR A 114 3.76 -40.11 -30.01
C THR A 114 3.45 -41.46 -29.37
N LYS A 115 2.65 -42.27 -30.07
CA LYS A 115 2.77 -43.74 -30.03
C LYS A 115 3.87 -44.13 -31.02
N MET A 116 4.95 -44.68 -30.51
CA MET A 116 5.63 -45.87 -31.04
C MET A 116 6.48 -46.47 -29.94
#